data_AF-A0A7Z0B095-F1
#
_entry.id   AF-A0A7Z0B095-F1
#
_cell.length_a   1.000
_cell.length_b   1.000
_cell.length_c   1.000
_cell.angle_alpha   90.00
_cell.angle_beta   90.00
_cell.angle_gamma   90.00
#
_symmetry.space_group_name_H-M   'P 1'
#
loop_
_entity.id
_entity.type
_entity.pdbx_description
1 polymer ?
#
loop_
_entity_poly.entity_id
_entity_poly.type
_entity_poly.pdbx_seq_one_letter_code
_entity_poly.pdbx_strand_id
1 'polypeptide(L)'
;MGRSQHAPLLSTNLSSASGSTNLQASVGGSLGDANQYSYNAYGTYGTSSGGNGGSSANAGASGTYRAPYAQMTASASSGSQSSQVSAGISGSVVVHPGGVTLSQTVGDTFGIVEAPGAAGAKVTSAPGVKLDRRGYAVVPYLTPYGMNTVDIDPKGTSTDIEFESTSEQAVPRLGSVVMLRYKTVSGRAALIRAPQLGDKALPFGADVMDGNGRTVGVVAQDSRIFARGLDDKGALFVKWGAAASEECRIEYVLPKKTGQAATAYTSVEAHCISDVQTSQRAAISAD
;
A
#
# COMPACT_ATOMS: atom_id res chain seq x y z
N MET A 1 16.44 21.89 15.66
CA MET A 1 16.39 20.41 15.56
C MET A 1 15.02 19.98 16.09
N GLY A 2 14.22 19.20 15.35
CA GLY A 2 12.95 18.65 15.89
C GLY A 2 11.62 19.11 15.25
N ARG A 3 11.59 19.50 13.97
CA ARG A 3 10.32 19.89 13.28
C ARG A 3 9.87 18.94 12.15
N SER A 4 10.56 17.81 11.93
CA SER A 4 10.19 16.83 10.90
C SER A 4 10.17 15.41 11.46
N GLN A 5 9.31 14.55 10.89
CA GLN A 5 9.20 13.13 11.26
C GLN A 5 10.53 12.35 11.13
N HIS A 6 11.49 12.86 10.37
CA HIS A 6 12.78 12.22 10.08
C HIS A 6 13.97 13.07 10.59
N ALA A 7 13.76 13.90 11.62
CA ALA A 7 14.84 14.70 12.17
C ALA A 7 15.91 13.79 12.80
N PRO A 8 17.22 14.03 12.52
CA PRO A 8 18.29 13.26 13.14
C PRO A 8 18.29 13.47 14.66
N LEU A 9 18.52 12.38 15.38
CA LEU A 9 18.70 12.38 16.83
C LEU A 9 20.20 12.39 17.13
N LEU A 10 20.64 13.39 17.89
CA LEU A 10 21.98 13.46 18.44
C LEU A 10 21.91 13.05 19.92
N SER A 11 22.73 12.09 20.33
CA SER A 11 22.87 11.67 21.72
C SER A 11 24.32 11.75 22.14
N THR A 12 24.55 12.20 23.38
CA THR A 12 25.89 12.30 23.98
C THR A 12 25.84 11.67 25.37
N ASN A 13 26.68 10.67 25.60
CA ASN A 13 26.79 9.96 26.86
C ASN A 13 28.20 10.14 27.42
N LEU A 14 28.30 10.51 28.70
CA LEU A 14 29.55 10.60 29.43
C LEU A 14 29.48 9.62 30.61
N SER A 15 30.48 8.75 30.72
CA SER A 15 30.62 7.79 31.80
C SER A 15 32.02 7.90 32.40
N SER A 16 32.11 7.90 33.73
CA SER A 16 33.38 7.99 34.45
C SER A 16 33.35 7.00 35.61
N ALA A 17 34.30 6.06 35.64
CA ALA A 17 34.40 5.03 36.67
C ALA A 17 35.87 4.70 36.95
N SER A 18 36.26 4.73 38.23
CA SER A 18 37.57 4.27 38.74
C SER A 18 38.78 4.70 37.88
N GLY A 19 38.86 5.99 37.52
CA GLY A 19 39.97 6.54 36.73
C GLY A 19 39.87 6.36 35.20
N SER A 20 38.78 5.76 34.71
CA SER A 20 38.45 5.72 33.30
C SER A 20 37.32 6.69 32.98
N THR A 21 37.45 7.44 31.88
CA THR A 21 36.41 8.34 31.37
C THR A 21 36.13 7.98 29.93
N ASN A 22 34.88 7.72 29.59
CA ASN A 22 34.43 7.42 28.24
C ASN A 22 33.31 8.37 27.82
N LEU A 23 33.55 9.09 26.73
CA LEU A 23 32.61 10.00 26.08
C LEU A 23 32.17 9.37 24.76
N GLN A 24 30.87 9.25 24.54
CA GLN A 24 30.29 8.78 23.28
C GLN A 24 29.32 9.83 22.75
N ALA A 25 29.50 10.23 21.50
CA ALA A 25 28.53 11.01 20.74
C ALA A 25 28.02 10.18 19.58
N SER A 26 26.72 10.16 19.33
CA SER A 26 26.16 9.48 18.16
C SER A 26 25.02 10.27 17.55
N VAL A 27 24.94 10.25 16.22
CA VAL A 27 23.87 10.83 15.42
C VAL A 27 23.25 9.74 14.57
N GLY A 28 21.92 9.64 14.58
CA GLY A 28 21.22 8.66 13.77
C GLY A 28 19.83 9.12 13.37
N GLY A 29 19.28 8.45 12.37
CA GLY A 29 17.94 8.74 11.88
C GLY A 29 17.46 7.71 10.86
N SER A 30 16.24 7.91 10.40
CA SER A 30 15.63 7.17 9.30
C SER A 30 15.25 8.10 8.15
N LEU A 31 15.16 7.55 6.94
CA LEU A 31 14.74 8.26 5.73
C LEU A 31 13.77 7.39 4.91
N GLY A 32 13.02 8.06 4.04
CA GLY A 32 12.07 7.45 3.12
C GLY A 32 10.65 7.39 3.68
N ASP A 33 9.66 7.34 2.78
CA ASP A 33 8.24 7.41 3.13
C ASP A 33 7.77 6.35 4.14
N ALA A 34 8.50 5.22 4.24
CA ALA A 34 8.19 4.12 5.14
C ALA A 34 9.38 3.77 6.05
N ASN A 35 10.28 4.72 6.34
CA ASN A 35 11.48 4.49 7.16
C ASN A 35 12.38 3.35 6.66
N GLN A 36 12.40 3.11 5.34
CA GLN A 36 13.13 1.98 4.76
C GLN A 36 14.66 2.15 4.82
N TYR A 37 15.16 3.36 5.05
CA TYR A 37 16.58 3.62 5.26
C TYR A 37 16.81 4.03 6.71
N SER A 38 17.79 3.45 7.37
CA SER A 38 18.27 3.92 8.67
C SER A 38 19.77 4.09 8.64
N TYR A 39 20.26 5.17 9.25
CA TYR A 39 21.69 5.47 9.34
C TYR A 39 22.05 5.84 10.77
N ASN A 40 23.29 5.54 11.14
CA ASN A 40 23.87 5.94 12.41
C ASN A 40 25.35 6.22 12.21
N ALA A 41 25.84 7.28 12.85
CA ALA A 41 27.26 7.58 12.95
C ALA A 41 27.59 7.89 14.41
N TYR A 42 28.72 7.42 14.89
CA TYR A 42 29.13 7.62 16.27
C TYR A 42 30.63 7.88 16.37
N GLY A 43 31.01 8.58 17.44
CA GLY A 43 32.38 8.79 17.87
C GLY A 43 32.48 8.52 19.37
N THR A 44 33.48 7.76 19.77
CA THR A 44 33.79 7.47 21.18
C THR A 44 35.22 7.89 21.48
N TYR A 45 35.43 8.53 22.63
CA TYR A 45 36.72 8.87 23.16
C TYR A 45 36.82 8.38 24.60
N GLY A 46 37.77 7.49 24.85
CA GLY A 46 38.02 6.89 26.16
C GLY A 46 39.44 7.17 26.63
N THR A 47 39.59 7.50 27.91
CA THR A 47 40.88 7.58 28.60
C THR A 47 40.86 6.67 29.82
N SER A 48 41.98 6.01 30.13
CA SER A 48 42.17 5.24 31.36
C SER A 48 43.46 5.66 32.05
N SER A 49 43.39 5.86 33.37
CA SER A 49 44.54 6.28 34.20
C SER A 49 45.27 5.13 34.92
N GLY A 50 44.91 3.86 34.68
CA GLY A 50 45.62 2.69 35.20
C GLY A 50 46.95 2.40 34.48
N GLY A 51 47.78 1.49 35.04
CA GLY A 51 49.23 1.31 34.75
C GLY A 51 49.72 1.13 33.30
N ASN A 52 48.82 1.04 32.32
CA ASN A 52 49.09 1.16 30.87
C ASN A 52 48.15 2.23 30.28
N GLY A 53 48.30 3.48 30.73
CA GLY A 53 47.41 4.58 30.37
C GLY A 53 47.42 4.84 28.87
N GLY A 54 46.27 4.71 28.23
CA GLY A 54 46.07 4.92 26.80
C GLY A 54 44.79 5.69 26.53
N SER A 55 44.81 6.51 25.49
CA SER A 55 43.60 7.09 24.91
C SER A 55 43.17 6.25 23.70
N SER A 56 41.87 5.96 23.62
CA SER A 56 41.27 5.28 22.49
C SER A 56 40.21 6.17 21.88
N ALA A 57 40.35 6.46 20.59
CA ALA A 57 39.30 7.08 19.79
C ALA A 57 38.76 6.05 18.82
N ASN A 58 37.44 5.94 18.72
CA ASN A 58 36.78 5.16 17.68
C ASN A 58 35.72 6.02 17.03
N ALA A 59 35.56 5.87 15.73
CA ALA A 59 34.46 6.45 14.98
C ALA A 59 33.88 5.37 14.06
N GLY A 60 32.58 5.43 13.81
CA GLY A 60 31.93 4.50 12.92
C GLY A 60 30.69 5.09 12.30
N ALA A 61 30.31 4.53 11.16
CA ALA A 61 29.06 4.78 10.50
C ALA A 61 28.44 3.46 10.05
N SER A 62 27.12 3.37 10.10
CA SER A 62 26.35 2.24 9.63
C SER A 62 25.09 2.71 8.93
N GLY A 63 24.66 1.92 7.95
CA GLY A 63 23.46 2.11 7.16
C GLY A 63 22.73 0.78 7.03
N THR A 64 21.41 0.85 7.01
CA THR A 64 20.54 -0.31 6.74
C THR A 64 19.48 0.12 5.75
N TYR A 65 19.27 -0.71 4.73
CA TYR A 65 18.19 -0.57 3.77
C TYR A 65 17.26 -1.78 3.84
N ARG A 66 15.98 -1.52 4.10
CA ARG A 66 14.91 -2.54 4.12
C ARG A 66 14.19 -2.52 2.78
N ALA A 67 14.63 -3.37 1.86
CA ALA A 67 13.91 -3.62 0.62
C ALA A 67 12.67 -4.51 0.88
N PRO A 68 11.72 -4.57 -0.06
CA PRO A 68 10.57 -5.47 0.06
C PRO A 68 10.95 -6.95 0.15
N TYR A 69 12.08 -7.33 -0.46
CA TYR A 69 12.53 -8.71 -0.64
C TYR A 69 13.80 -9.08 0.14
N ALA A 70 14.45 -8.12 0.81
CA ALA A 70 15.68 -8.33 1.57
C ALA A 70 16.01 -7.13 2.47
N GLN A 71 16.85 -7.33 3.46
CA GLN A 71 17.49 -6.29 4.25
C GLN A 71 18.98 -6.26 3.93
N MET A 72 19.51 -5.07 3.67
CA MET A 72 20.93 -4.84 3.38
C MET A 72 21.52 -3.98 4.48
N THR A 73 22.71 -4.33 4.95
CA THR A 73 23.46 -3.57 5.95
C THR A 73 24.84 -3.25 5.43
N ALA A 74 25.35 -2.07 5.78
CA ALA A 74 26.72 -1.67 5.51
C ALA A 74 27.23 -0.85 6.70
N SER A 75 28.45 -1.12 7.15
CA SER A 75 29.08 -0.36 8.22
C SER A 75 30.58 -0.24 8.01
N ALA A 76 31.13 0.89 8.43
CA ALA A 76 32.56 1.12 8.47
C ALA A 76 32.90 1.75 9.83
N SER A 77 33.92 1.22 10.49
CA SER A 77 34.43 1.78 11.75
C SER A 77 35.95 1.81 11.73
N SER A 78 36.50 2.80 12.42
CA SER A 78 37.94 2.98 12.59
C SER A 78 38.21 3.32 14.04
N GLY A 79 39.13 2.57 14.65
CA GLY A 79 39.63 2.77 16.00
C GLY A 79 41.12 3.08 16.00
N SER A 80 41.69 3.23 17.20
CA SER A 80 43.12 3.53 17.38
C SER A 80 44.07 2.41 16.91
N GLN A 81 43.57 1.18 16.74
CA GLN A 81 44.38 0.01 16.40
C GLN A 81 43.82 -0.84 15.24
N SER A 82 42.58 -0.61 14.81
CA SER A 82 41.95 -1.40 13.74
C SER A 82 40.92 -0.60 12.96
N SER A 83 40.71 -0.99 11.70
CA SER A 83 39.59 -0.54 10.88
C SER A 83 38.81 -1.76 10.41
N GLN A 84 37.49 -1.61 10.33
CA GLN A 84 36.58 -2.68 9.95
C GLN A 84 35.56 -2.14 8.97
N VAL A 85 35.33 -2.92 7.92
CA VAL A 85 34.25 -2.68 6.95
C VAL A 85 33.43 -3.95 6.87
N SER A 86 32.11 -3.80 6.90
CA SER A 86 31.18 -4.92 6.86
C SER A 86 30.01 -4.57 5.97
N ALA A 87 29.58 -5.55 5.19
CA ALA A 87 28.37 -5.49 4.39
C ALA A 87 27.64 -6.82 4.51
N GLY A 88 26.32 -6.78 4.54
CA GLY A 88 25.48 -7.95 4.70
C GLY A 88 24.17 -7.83 3.94
N ILE A 89 23.65 -8.98 3.53
CA ILE A 89 22.30 -9.11 3.02
C ILE A 89 21.61 -10.25 3.76
N SER A 90 20.39 -10.02 4.22
CA SER A 90 19.56 -11.00 4.89
C SER A 90 18.14 -10.94 4.33
N GLY A 91 17.43 -12.06 4.38
CA GLY A 91 16.10 -12.19 3.82
C GLY A 91 15.57 -13.59 4.02
N SER A 92 14.38 -13.85 3.51
CA SER A 92 13.74 -15.15 3.60
C SER A 92 13.04 -15.51 2.29
N VAL A 93 12.97 -16.81 2.03
CA VAL A 93 12.25 -17.40 0.91
C VAL A 93 11.06 -18.14 1.49
N VAL A 94 9.85 -17.68 1.19
CA VAL A 94 8.62 -18.28 1.72
C VAL A 94 7.91 -19.03 0.61
N VAL A 95 7.68 -20.32 0.82
CA VAL A 95 6.88 -21.17 -0.07
C VAL A 95 5.48 -21.29 0.50
N HIS A 96 4.47 -20.97 -0.30
CA HIS A 96 3.05 -20.94 0.11
C HIS A 96 2.15 -21.38 -1.06
N PRO A 97 0.83 -21.57 -0.86
CA PRO A 97 -0.07 -22.04 -1.91
C PRO A 97 -0.11 -21.17 -3.18
N GLY A 98 0.23 -19.88 -3.05
CA GLY A 98 0.34 -18.92 -4.17
C GLY A 98 1.69 -18.90 -4.87
N GLY A 99 2.65 -19.73 -4.46
CA GLY A 99 3.98 -19.84 -5.03
C GLY A 99 5.10 -19.50 -4.04
N VAL A 100 6.17 -18.89 -4.55
CA VAL A 100 7.35 -18.51 -3.76
C VAL A 100 7.46 -17.01 -3.67
N THR A 101 7.52 -16.44 -2.47
CA THR A 101 7.66 -15.00 -2.24
C THR A 101 8.94 -14.72 -1.45
N LEU A 102 9.72 -13.73 -1.90
CA LEU A 102 10.90 -13.25 -1.20
C LEU A 102 10.50 -12.18 -0.19
N SER A 103 11.18 -12.16 0.95
CA SER A 103 10.89 -11.22 2.01
C SER A 103 12.12 -10.79 2.78
N GLN A 104 11.96 -9.74 3.57
CA GLN A 104 12.85 -9.49 4.71
C GLN A 104 12.88 -10.72 5.64
N THR A 105 13.88 -10.80 6.51
CA THR A 105 14.01 -11.87 7.49
C THR A 105 12.72 -12.03 8.30
N VAL A 106 12.16 -13.24 8.31
CA VAL A 106 10.96 -13.56 9.08
C VAL A 106 11.30 -14.07 10.48
N GLY A 107 10.43 -13.81 11.45
CA GLY A 107 10.46 -14.47 12.75
C GLY A 107 9.73 -15.82 12.73
N ASP A 108 9.57 -16.43 13.90
CA ASP A 108 8.89 -17.73 14.05
C ASP A 108 7.40 -17.66 13.70
N THR A 109 6.77 -16.50 13.90
CA THR A 109 5.35 -16.27 13.64
C THR A 109 5.21 -15.10 12.69
N PHE A 110 4.69 -15.35 11.49
CA PHE A 110 4.66 -14.36 10.42
C PHE A 110 3.42 -14.51 9.53
N GLY A 111 3.13 -13.48 8.74
CA GLY A 111 1.96 -13.43 7.87
C GLY A 111 2.32 -13.44 6.39
N ILE A 112 1.43 -13.95 5.56
CA ILE A 112 1.49 -13.85 4.10
C ILE A 112 0.24 -13.10 3.66
N VAL A 113 0.44 -11.97 2.99
CA VAL A 113 -0.62 -11.18 2.39
C VAL A 113 -0.87 -11.69 0.98
N GLU A 114 -2.14 -11.93 0.67
CA GLU A 114 -2.65 -12.29 -0.66
C GLU A 114 -3.67 -11.23 -1.08
N ALA A 115 -3.31 -10.40 -2.07
CA ALA A 115 -4.21 -9.42 -2.68
C ALA A 115 -3.99 -9.40 -4.20
N PRO A 116 -4.74 -10.22 -4.97
CA PRO A 116 -4.54 -10.36 -6.41
C PRO A 116 -4.59 -9.02 -7.16
N GLY A 117 -3.65 -8.78 -8.07
CA GLY A 117 -3.60 -7.55 -8.88
C GLY A 117 -3.11 -6.29 -8.15
N ALA A 118 -2.97 -6.32 -6.82
CA ALA A 118 -2.55 -5.17 -6.01
C ALA A 118 -1.02 -4.98 -5.96
N ALA A 119 -0.33 -5.18 -7.08
CA ALA A 119 1.11 -5.01 -7.15
C ALA A 119 1.52 -3.57 -6.75
N GLY A 120 2.54 -3.45 -5.89
CA GLY A 120 3.06 -2.16 -5.43
C GLY A 120 2.37 -1.55 -4.20
N ALA A 121 1.25 -2.13 -3.74
CA ALA A 121 0.64 -1.78 -2.46
C ALA A 121 1.64 -1.95 -1.31
N LYS A 122 1.58 -1.06 -0.31
CA LYS A 122 2.44 -1.12 0.87
C LYS A 122 1.71 -1.78 2.02
N VAL A 123 2.43 -2.51 2.86
CA VAL A 123 1.89 -2.99 4.14
C VAL A 123 2.25 -1.99 5.22
N THR A 124 1.26 -1.31 5.80
CA THR A 124 1.48 -0.19 6.72
C THR A 124 2.10 -0.65 8.04
N SER A 125 1.76 -1.87 8.50
CA SER A 125 2.32 -2.45 9.71
C SER A 125 3.76 -2.95 9.56
N ALA A 126 4.30 -3.02 8.33
CA ALA A 126 5.62 -3.56 8.04
C ALA A 126 6.45 -2.62 7.14
N PRO A 127 7.33 -1.79 7.74
CA PRO A 127 8.22 -0.88 7.01
C PRO A 127 8.99 -1.53 5.85
N GLY A 128 8.91 -0.92 4.67
CA GLY A 128 9.60 -1.38 3.47
C GLY A 128 8.96 -2.58 2.76
N VAL A 129 7.91 -3.20 3.32
CA VAL A 129 7.20 -4.33 2.69
C VAL A 129 6.21 -3.81 1.65
N LYS A 130 6.25 -4.42 0.46
CA LYS A 130 5.34 -4.15 -0.65
C LYS A 130 4.89 -5.44 -1.32
N LEU A 131 3.68 -5.41 -1.88
CA LEU A 131 3.16 -6.51 -2.67
C LEU A 131 3.93 -6.63 -3.98
N ASP A 132 4.31 -7.87 -4.31
CA ASP A 132 4.98 -8.22 -5.55
C ASP A 132 4.03 -8.14 -6.76
N ARG A 133 4.55 -8.47 -7.95
CA ARG A 133 3.77 -8.44 -9.20
C ARG A 133 2.58 -9.40 -9.23
N ARG A 134 2.57 -10.43 -8.37
CA ARG A 134 1.49 -11.41 -8.25
C ARG A 134 0.50 -11.03 -7.14
N GLY A 135 0.77 -9.97 -6.38
CA GLY A 135 -0.09 -9.53 -5.28
C GLY A 135 0.23 -10.21 -3.94
N TYR A 136 1.46 -10.73 -3.77
CA TYR A 136 1.89 -11.34 -2.52
C TYR A 136 2.91 -10.49 -1.77
N ALA A 137 2.82 -10.49 -0.45
CA ALA A 137 3.82 -9.93 0.44
C ALA A 137 3.94 -10.79 1.71
N VAL A 138 5.06 -10.67 2.42
CA VAL A 138 5.27 -11.35 3.69
C VAL A 138 5.42 -10.31 4.79
N VAL A 139 4.61 -10.43 5.83
CA VAL A 139 4.68 -9.63 7.05
C VAL A 139 5.65 -10.35 7.99
N PRO A 140 6.86 -9.82 8.23
CA PRO A 140 7.96 -10.57 8.83
C PRO A 140 7.73 -10.99 10.29
N TYR A 141 6.83 -10.33 11.01
CA TYR A 141 6.56 -10.61 12.42
C TYR A 141 5.08 -10.38 12.74
N LEU A 142 4.49 -11.32 13.49
CA LEU A 142 3.19 -11.19 14.12
C LEU A 142 3.31 -11.58 15.60
N THR A 143 2.51 -10.96 16.45
CA THR A 143 2.45 -11.24 17.89
C THR A 143 1.62 -12.51 18.14
N PRO A 144 2.21 -13.60 18.67
CA PRO A 144 1.48 -14.82 18.98
C PRO A 144 0.41 -14.57 20.05
N TYR A 145 -0.75 -15.23 19.91
CA TYR A 145 -1.91 -15.13 20.81
C TYR A 145 -2.51 -13.72 20.96
N GLY A 146 -2.00 -12.75 20.20
CA GLY A 146 -2.48 -11.38 20.14
C GLY A 146 -3.26 -11.12 18.86
N MET A 147 -4.15 -10.13 18.90
CA MET A 147 -4.79 -9.60 17.71
C MET A 147 -3.78 -8.77 16.92
N ASN A 148 -3.51 -9.17 15.69
CA ASN A 148 -2.64 -8.46 14.77
C ASN A 148 -3.50 -7.90 13.64
N THR A 149 -3.57 -6.58 13.55
CA THR A 149 -4.18 -5.88 12.42
C THR A 149 -3.11 -5.61 11.37
N VAL A 150 -3.36 -6.05 10.15
CA VAL A 150 -2.50 -5.81 9.01
C VAL A 150 -3.25 -4.93 8.03
N ASP A 151 -2.72 -3.72 7.84
CA ASP A 151 -3.31 -2.73 6.94
C ASP A 151 -2.50 -2.61 5.66
N ILE A 152 -3.20 -2.45 4.55
CA ILE A 152 -2.63 -2.21 3.23
C ILE A 152 -2.91 -0.76 2.81
N ASP A 153 -1.87 -0.04 2.41
CA ASP A 153 -2.00 1.21 1.70
C ASP A 153 -2.03 0.94 0.18
N PRO A 154 -3.17 1.14 -0.49
CA PRO A 154 -3.31 0.91 -1.93
C PRO A 154 -2.52 1.93 -2.77
N LYS A 155 -1.94 2.98 -2.18
CA LYS A 155 -1.11 3.94 -2.92
C LYS A 155 0.05 3.25 -3.62
N GLY A 156 0.14 3.48 -4.94
CA GLY A 156 1.15 2.87 -5.80
C GLY A 156 0.69 1.60 -6.50
N THR A 157 -0.54 1.12 -6.24
CA THR A 157 -1.22 0.10 -7.06
C THR A 157 -1.85 0.71 -8.32
N SER A 158 -2.34 -0.14 -9.22
CA SER A 158 -3.15 0.29 -10.35
C SER A 158 -4.41 1.01 -9.87
N THR A 159 -4.79 2.09 -10.57
CA THR A 159 -6.09 2.77 -10.34
C THR A 159 -7.30 1.93 -10.73
N ASP A 160 -7.09 0.78 -11.35
CA ASP A 160 -8.13 -0.18 -11.71
C ASP A 160 -8.28 -1.31 -10.69
N ILE A 161 -7.63 -1.21 -9.53
CA ILE A 161 -7.76 -2.19 -8.46
C ILE A 161 -8.41 -1.52 -7.27
N GLU A 162 -9.48 -2.14 -6.82
CA GLU A 162 -10.17 -1.77 -5.60
C GLU A 162 -10.05 -2.90 -4.58
N PHE A 163 -9.99 -2.53 -3.30
CA PHE A 163 -10.02 -3.44 -2.19
C PHE A 163 -11.41 -3.43 -1.55
N GLU A 164 -11.99 -4.61 -1.29
CA GLU A 164 -13.22 -4.71 -0.48
C GLU A 164 -12.96 -4.32 0.97
N SER A 165 -11.78 -4.69 1.48
CA SER A 165 -11.21 -4.24 2.74
C SER A 165 -9.72 -3.99 2.57
N THR A 166 -9.20 -2.94 3.19
CA THR A 166 -7.76 -2.66 3.29
C THR A 166 -7.17 -3.07 4.64
N SER A 167 -7.96 -3.70 5.51
CA SER A 167 -7.56 -4.12 6.85
C SER A 167 -8.02 -5.56 7.12
N GLU A 168 -7.10 -6.41 7.54
CA GLU A 168 -7.39 -7.78 7.95
C GLU A 168 -6.78 -8.06 9.32
N GLN A 169 -7.40 -8.98 10.06
CA GLN A 169 -6.98 -9.31 11.42
C GLN A 169 -6.68 -10.79 11.57
N ALA A 170 -5.63 -11.11 12.33
CA ALA A 170 -5.27 -12.49 12.67
C ALA A 170 -4.82 -12.64 14.11
N VAL A 171 -5.12 -13.81 14.70
CA VAL A 171 -4.64 -14.23 16.03
C VAL A 171 -3.80 -15.51 15.88
N PRO A 172 -2.52 -15.40 15.49
CA PRO A 172 -1.66 -16.55 15.23
C PRO A 172 -1.25 -17.27 16.53
N ARG A 173 -0.99 -18.58 16.44
CA ARG A 173 -0.24 -19.30 17.49
C ARG A 173 1.26 -19.12 17.28
N LEU A 174 2.06 -19.39 18.31
CA LEU A 174 3.52 -19.38 18.18
C LEU A 174 3.95 -20.40 17.09
N GLY A 175 4.82 -19.97 16.18
CA GLY A 175 5.33 -20.80 15.09
C GLY A 175 4.39 -20.89 13.87
N SER A 176 3.29 -20.14 13.86
CA SER A 176 2.30 -20.22 12.78
C SER A 176 2.58 -19.24 11.64
N VAL A 177 2.21 -19.67 10.44
CA VAL A 177 2.21 -18.85 9.22
C VAL A 177 0.76 -18.63 8.82
N VAL A 178 0.32 -17.37 8.83
CA VAL A 178 -1.09 -17.03 8.56
C VAL A 178 -1.23 -16.40 7.18
N MET A 179 -2.19 -16.88 6.39
CA MET A 179 -2.58 -16.25 5.13
C MET A 179 -3.66 -15.19 5.39
N LEU A 180 -3.35 -13.93 5.10
CA LEU A 180 -4.24 -12.78 5.16
C LEU A 180 -4.72 -12.47 3.75
N ARG A 181 -6.01 -12.71 3.48
CA ARG A 181 -6.58 -12.61 2.13
C ARG A 181 -7.39 -11.34 1.99
N TYR A 182 -6.96 -10.47 1.09
CA TYR A 182 -7.66 -9.25 0.75
C TYR A 182 -8.35 -9.45 -0.59
N LYS A 183 -9.67 -9.32 -0.59
CA LYS A 183 -10.44 -9.39 -1.83
C LYS A 183 -10.23 -8.11 -2.61
N THR A 184 -9.84 -8.28 -3.86
CA THR A 184 -9.66 -7.19 -4.81
C THR A 184 -10.65 -7.32 -5.96
N VAL A 185 -11.15 -6.18 -6.44
CA VAL A 185 -11.98 -6.07 -7.63
C VAL A 185 -11.19 -5.31 -8.67
N SER A 186 -11.06 -5.88 -9.86
CA SER A 186 -10.42 -5.23 -11.00
C SER A 186 -11.45 -4.52 -11.87
N GLY A 187 -11.13 -3.31 -12.31
CA GLY A 187 -11.83 -2.57 -13.35
C GLY A 187 -11.76 -1.07 -13.09
N ARG A 188 -12.10 -0.31 -14.12
CA ARG A 188 -11.94 1.15 -14.11
C ARG A 188 -13.02 1.79 -13.24
N ALA A 189 -12.66 2.89 -12.58
CA ALA A 189 -13.62 3.77 -11.93
C ALA A 189 -14.02 4.92 -12.86
N ALA A 190 -15.31 5.21 -12.94
CA ALA A 190 -15.85 6.34 -13.68
C ALA A 190 -16.92 7.08 -12.89
N LEU A 191 -16.91 8.41 -13.00
CA LEU A 191 -17.99 9.28 -12.62
C LEU A 191 -18.82 9.59 -13.88
N ILE A 192 -20.02 9.06 -13.94
CA ILE A 192 -20.91 9.17 -15.10
C ILE A 192 -22.07 10.08 -14.72
N ARG A 193 -22.26 11.19 -15.44
CA ARG A 193 -23.49 11.99 -15.34
C ARG A 193 -24.46 11.52 -16.41
N ALA A 194 -25.59 10.95 -16.00
CA ALA A 194 -26.53 10.29 -16.92
C ALA A 194 -28.01 10.60 -16.58
N PRO A 195 -28.50 11.81 -16.85
CA PRO A 195 -29.93 12.08 -16.74
C PRO A 195 -30.73 11.24 -17.75
N GLN A 196 -32.02 11.05 -17.48
CA GLN A 196 -32.96 10.51 -18.47
C GLN A 196 -33.15 11.51 -19.62
N LEU A 197 -33.59 11.00 -20.78
CA LEU A 197 -33.98 11.84 -21.91
C LEU A 197 -35.00 12.92 -21.49
N GLY A 198 -34.76 14.15 -21.93
CA GLY A 198 -35.54 15.33 -21.53
C GLY A 198 -35.13 15.91 -20.17
N ASP A 199 -33.87 15.69 -19.75
CA ASP A 199 -33.26 16.21 -18.50
C ASP A 199 -33.97 15.79 -17.21
N LYS A 200 -34.72 14.67 -17.25
CA LYS A 200 -35.32 14.10 -16.05
C LYS A 200 -34.23 13.48 -15.18
N ALA A 201 -34.28 13.79 -13.88
CA ALA A 201 -33.31 13.27 -12.93
C ALA A 201 -33.54 11.77 -12.66
N LEU A 202 -32.45 11.02 -12.56
CA LEU A 202 -32.49 9.67 -12.01
C LEU A 202 -32.78 9.72 -10.51
N PRO A 203 -33.54 8.75 -9.96
CA PRO A 203 -33.79 8.68 -8.53
C PRO A 203 -32.49 8.48 -7.74
N PHE A 204 -32.31 9.29 -6.70
CA PHE A 204 -31.19 9.14 -5.77
C PHE A 204 -31.26 7.79 -5.05
N GLY A 205 -30.12 7.10 -4.95
CA GLY A 205 -30.01 5.79 -4.30
C GLY A 205 -30.44 4.62 -5.18
N ALA A 206 -30.78 4.83 -6.45
CA ALA A 206 -31.05 3.73 -7.38
C ALA A 206 -29.78 2.89 -7.62
N ASP A 207 -29.94 1.58 -7.67
CA ASP A 207 -28.85 0.64 -7.90
C ASP A 207 -28.43 0.68 -9.37
N VAL A 208 -27.11 0.64 -9.60
CA VAL A 208 -26.53 0.58 -10.94
C VAL A 208 -25.80 -0.74 -11.11
N MET A 209 -26.22 -1.53 -12.09
CA MET A 209 -25.71 -2.86 -12.36
C MET A 209 -24.96 -2.91 -13.70
N ASP A 210 -23.96 -3.78 -13.79
CA ASP A 210 -23.32 -4.14 -15.07
C ASP A 210 -24.16 -5.15 -15.87
N GLY A 211 -23.70 -5.53 -17.06
CA GLY A 211 -24.35 -6.55 -17.89
C GLY A 211 -24.34 -7.97 -17.30
N ASN A 212 -23.59 -8.21 -16.23
CA ASN A 212 -23.57 -9.48 -15.50
C ASN A 212 -24.49 -9.47 -14.27
N GLY A 213 -25.21 -8.36 -14.04
CA GLY A 213 -26.06 -8.19 -12.86
C GLY A 213 -25.27 -7.98 -11.56
N ARG A 214 -24.03 -7.49 -11.63
CA ARG A 214 -23.30 -7.03 -10.44
C ARG A 214 -23.59 -5.57 -10.20
N THR A 215 -23.92 -5.20 -8.96
CA THR A 215 -24.02 -3.79 -8.56
C THR A 215 -22.62 -3.16 -8.60
N VAL A 216 -22.45 -2.16 -9.47
CA VAL A 216 -21.19 -1.45 -9.71
C VAL A 216 -21.19 -0.03 -9.16
N GLY A 217 -22.35 0.48 -8.76
CA GLY A 217 -22.50 1.80 -8.16
C GLY A 217 -23.93 2.11 -7.74
N VAL A 218 -24.13 3.33 -7.25
CA VAL A 218 -25.45 3.88 -6.91
C VAL A 218 -25.59 5.27 -7.51
N VAL A 219 -26.83 5.67 -7.81
CA VAL A 219 -27.13 7.01 -8.29
C VAL A 219 -27.02 8.01 -7.14
N ALA A 220 -26.18 9.02 -7.32
CA ALA A 220 -26.03 10.18 -6.47
C ALA A 220 -26.83 11.39 -7.03
N GLN A 221 -26.68 12.54 -6.38
CA GLN A 221 -27.33 13.78 -6.78
C GLN A 221 -26.95 14.19 -8.21
N ASP A 222 -27.85 14.92 -8.90
CA ASP A 222 -27.64 15.37 -10.30
C ASP A 222 -27.45 14.21 -11.30
N SER A 223 -28.09 13.06 -11.04
CA SER A 223 -27.99 11.84 -11.87
C SER A 223 -26.53 11.39 -12.09
N ARG A 224 -25.68 11.60 -11.08
CA ARG A 224 -24.27 11.20 -11.12
C ARG A 224 -24.12 9.80 -10.56
N ILE A 225 -23.29 9.01 -11.19
CA ILE A 225 -23.04 7.61 -10.82
C ILE A 225 -21.54 7.47 -10.67
N PHE A 226 -21.10 7.08 -9.49
CA PHE A 226 -19.72 6.63 -9.30
C PHE A 226 -19.71 5.11 -9.44
N ALA A 227 -19.32 4.63 -10.62
CA ALA A 227 -19.28 3.22 -10.94
C ALA A 227 -17.84 2.70 -10.98
N ARG A 228 -17.63 1.50 -10.45
CA ARG A 228 -16.31 0.85 -10.32
C ARG A 228 -16.36 -0.55 -10.91
N GLY A 229 -15.19 -1.12 -11.23
CA GLY A 229 -15.14 -2.43 -11.87
C GLY A 229 -15.55 -2.40 -13.35
N LEU A 230 -15.46 -1.25 -14.02
CA LEU A 230 -15.91 -1.08 -15.40
C LEU A 230 -14.87 -1.56 -16.42
N ASP A 231 -15.35 -2.12 -17.52
CA ASP A 231 -14.56 -2.35 -18.73
C ASP A 231 -14.35 -1.03 -19.51
N ASP A 232 -13.58 -1.06 -20.60
CA ASP A 232 -13.36 0.13 -21.44
C ASP A 232 -14.64 0.62 -22.14
N LYS A 233 -15.60 -0.27 -22.38
CA LYS A 233 -16.91 0.03 -22.96
C LYS A 233 -17.92 -0.99 -22.45
N GLY A 234 -19.16 -0.56 -22.31
CA GLY A 234 -20.22 -1.46 -21.86
C GLY A 234 -21.57 -0.75 -21.70
N ALA A 235 -22.48 -1.44 -21.03
CA ALA A 235 -23.77 -0.90 -20.64
C ALA A 235 -23.99 -1.07 -19.14
N LEU A 236 -24.60 -0.07 -18.55
CA LEU A 236 -25.07 -0.07 -17.17
C LEU A 236 -26.59 -0.05 -17.14
N PHE A 237 -27.17 -0.74 -16.18
CA PHE A 237 -28.59 -0.83 -15.96
C PHE A 237 -28.91 -0.16 -14.63
N VAL A 238 -29.68 0.92 -14.66
CA VAL A 238 -30.11 1.65 -13.47
C VAL A 238 -31.52 1.20 -13.14
N LYS A 239 -31.71 0.64 -11.95
CA LYS A 239 -33.00 0.09 -11.51
C LYS A 239 -33.43 0.75 -10.20
N TRP A 240 -34.65 1.31 -10.19
CA TRP A 240 -35.25 1.93 -9.01
C TRP A 240 -36.63 1.40 -8.66
N GLY A 241 -37.13 0.42 -9.41
CA GLY A 241 -38.40 -0.24 -9.15
C GLY A 241 -38.51 -1.59 -9.82
N ALA A 242 -39.71 -2.17 -9.79
CA ALA A 242 -39.98 -3.52 -10.30
C ALA A 242 -40.60 -3.51 -11.70
N ALA A 243 -41.20 -2.39 -12.13
CA ALA A 243 -41.78 -2.27 -13.45
C ALA A 243 -40.71 -2.05 -14.53
N ALA A 244 -40.98 -2.49 -15.76
CA ALA A 244 -40.09 -2.28 -16.91
C ALA A 244 -39.87 -0.78 -17.24
N SER A 245 -40.76 0.10 -16.77
CA SER A 245 -40.63 1.56 -16.88
C SER A 245 -39.75 2.19 -15.78
N GLU A 246 -39.34 1.40 -14.78
CA GLU A 246 -38.55 1.82 -13.62
C GLU A 246 -37.08 1.34 -13.72
N GLU A 247 -36.65 1.16 -14.96
CA GLU A 247 -35.29 0.79 -15.34
C GLU A 247 -34.86 1.59 -16.58
N CYS A 248 -33.57 1.89 -16.68
CA CYS A 248 -32.98 2.44 -17.90
C CYS A 248 -31.55 1.98 -18.12
N ARG A 249 -31.11 2.01 -19.38
CA ARG A 249 -29.80 1.58 -19.83
C ARG A 249 -28.92 2.79 -20.17
N ILE A 250 -27.67 2.76 -19.72
CA ILE A 250 -26.64 3.75 -20.03
C ILE A 250 -25.54 3.04 -20.80
N GLU A 251 -25.29 3.43 -22.04
CA GLU A 251 -24.11 2.97 -22.77
C GLU A 251 -22.94 3.93 -22.51
N TYR A 252 -21.76 3.37 -22.25
CA TYR A 252 -20.58 4.16 -21.93
C TYR A 252 -19.37 3.65 -22.71
N VAL A 253 -18.47 4.59 -23.03
CA VAL A 253 -17.14 4.34 -23.57
C VAL A 253 -16.16 5.19 -22.77
N LEU A 254 -15.26 4.54 -22.05
CA LEU A 254 -14.27 5.24 -21.24
C LEU A 254 -13.10 5.69 -22.13
N PRO A 255 -12.60 6.93 -21.98
CA PRO A 255 -11.42 7.38 -22.72
C PRO A 255 -10.23 6.46 -22.50
N LYS A 256 -9.42 6.21 -23.54
CA LYS A 256 -8.18 5.44 -23.39
C LYS A 256 -7.25 6.13 -22.39
N LYS A 257 -6.59 5.35 -21.54
CA LYS A 257 -5.60 5.87 -20.60
C LYS A 257 -4.42 6.48 -21.36
N THR A 258 -4.30 7.80 -21.37
CA THR A 258 -3.05 8.49 -21.67
C THR A 258 -2.17 8.38 -20.42
N GLY A 259 -0.94 7.88 -20.57
CA GLY A 259 -0.05 7.37 -19.50
C GLY A 259 0.43 8.36 -18.44
N GLN A 260 -0.26 9.48 -18.20
CA GLN A 260 0.07 10.49 -17.20
C GLN A 260 -1.09 10.91 -16.28
N ALA A 261 -2.28 10.32 -16.40
CA ALA A 261 -3.39 10.74 -15.56
C ALA A 261 -3.33 10.08 -14.17
N ALA A 262 -2.84 10.84 -13.19
CA ALA A 262 -2.93 10.58 -11.75
C ALA A 262 -4.37 10.71 -11.20
N THR A 263 -5.40 10.51 -12.04
CA THR A 263 -6.80 10.59 -11.64
C THR A 263 -7.32 9.20 -11.30
N ALA A 264 -7.83 9.06 -10.07
CA ALA A 264 -8.41 7.81 -9.57
C ALA A 264 -9.66 7.36 -10.35
N TYR A 265 -10.27 8.26 -11.12
CA TYR A 265 -11.45 7.99 -11.94
C TYR A 265 -11.49 8.88 -13.19
N THR A 266 -12.27 8.49 -14.19
CA THR A 266 -12.58 9.32 -15.37
C THR A 266 -13.99 9.89 -15.27
N SER A 267 -14.24 11.06 -15.85
CA SER A 267 -15.58 11.67 -15.88
C SER A 267 -16.14 11.59 -17.29
N VAL A 268 -17.37 11.12 -17.44
CA VAL A 268 -18.07 11.05 -18.73
C VAL A 268 -19.52 11.49 -18.59
N GLU A 269 -20.06 12.06 -19.66
CA GLU A 269 -21.49 12.35 -19.77
C GLU A 269 -22.15 11.32 -20.68
N ALA A 270 -23.31 10.84 -20.26
CA ALA A 270 -24.12 9.89 -20.99
C ALA A 270 -25.61 10.22 -20.78
N HIS A 271 -26.50 9.45 -21.39
CA HIS A 271 -27.94 9.56 -21.15
C HIS A 271 -28.49 8.18 -20.80
N CYS A 272 -29.44 8.15 -19.88
CA CYS A 272 -30.16 6.92 -19.56
C CYS A 272 -31.38 6.78 -20.48
N ILE A 273 -31.43 5.68 -21.23
CA ILE A 273 -32.47 5.40 -22.23
C ILE A 273 -33.31 4.23 -21.68
N SER A 274 -34.62 4.42 -21.55
CA SER A 274 -35.54 3.32 -21.22
C SER A 274 -35.98 2.57 -22.48
N ASP A 275 -36.35 1.29 -22.37
CA ASP A 275 -36.79 0.47 -23.52
C ASP A 275 -37.99 1.06 -24.26
N VAL A 276 -38.85 1.81 -23.55
CA VAL A 276 -39.97 2.54 -24.13
C VAL A 276 -39.50 3.64 -25.11
N GLN A 277 -38.34 4.24 -24.88
CA GLN A 277 -37.76 5.29 -25.72
C GLN A 277 -36.89 4.77 -26.85
N THR A 278 -36.34 3.55 -26.73
CA THR A 278 -35.57 2.89 -27.80
C THR A 278 -36.46 2.63 -29.04
N SER A 279 -37.73 2.26 -28.85
CA SER A 279 -38.70 2.11 -29.95
C SER A 279 -39.05 3.42 -30.65
N GLN A 280 -39.04 4.57 -29.96
CA GLN A 280 -39.27 5.87 -30.58
C GLN A 280 -38.08 6.34 -31.43
N ARG A 281 -36.85 6.03 -31.02
CA ARG A 281 -35.65 6.41 -31.79
C ARG A 281 -35.50 5.59 -33.08
N ALA A 282 -35.83 4.30 -33.04
CA ALA A 282 -35.82 3.44 -34.22
C ALA A 282 -36.90 3.86 -35.26
N ALA A 283 -38.03 4.42 -34.80
CA ALA A 283 -39.07 4.94 -35.67
C ALA A 283 -38.71 6.29 -36.33
N ILE A 284 -37.90 7.12 -35.68
CA ILE A 284 -37.49 8.44 -36.19
C ILE A 284 -36.26 8.35 -37.13
N SER A 285 -35.45 7.28 -37.05
CA SER A 285 -34.31 7.06 -37.95
C SER A 285 -34.65 6.28 -39.23
N ALA A 286 -35.93 5.93 -39.44
CA ALA A 286 -36.41 5.17 -40.60
C ALA A 286 -37.27 6.02 -41.57
N ASP A 287 -37.42 7.31 -41.28
CA ASP A 287 -37.89 8.37 -42.19
C ASP A 287 -36.71 9.29 -42.56
#